data_AF-A0A1R1II28-F1
#
_entry.id   AF-A0A1R1II28-F1
#
_cell.length_a   1.000
_cell.length_b   1.000
_cell.length_c   1.000
_cell.angle_alpha   90.00
_cell.angle_beta   90.00
_cell.angle_gamma   90.00
#
_symmetry.space_group_name_H-M   'P 1'
#
loop_
_entity.id
_entity.type
_entity.pdbx_description
1 polymer ?
#
loop_
_entity_poly.entity_id
_entity_poly.type
_entity_poly.pdbx_seq_one_letter_code
_entity_poly.pdbx_strand_id
1 'polypeptide(L)'
;MSKSTSLPVDAEDVENTWREKARTLLRVEQRRQNLTYADIAKRMQAIGVSETEVSVRNKISRGTFPATFMLQFMHVLGVDLIPFKPQLTGEFTLPSELLGKMPQVVMTPELMAALVGLPKKE
;
A
#
# COMPACT_ATOMS: atom_id res chain seq x y z
N MET A 1 -21.99 24.46 -29.06
CA MET A 1 -21.01 24.61 -27.97
C MET A 1 -21.75 24.47 -26.66
N SER A 2 -21.63 23.32 -26.00
CA SER A 2 -22.06 23.08 -24.61
C SER A 2 -21.69 21.62 -24.29
N LYS A 3 -20.43 21.39 -23.94
CA LYS A 3 -20.09 20.23 -23.12
C LYS A 3 -19.85 20.80 -21.72
N SER A 4 -20.82 20.54 -20.88
CA SER A 4 -20.84 20.77 -19.45
C SER A 4 -19.50 20.36 -18.83
N THR A 5 -18.82 21.33 -18.24
CA THR A 5 -17.80 21.14 -17.22
C THR A 5 -18.43 20.31 -16.10
N SER A 6 -18.06 19.02 -16.02
CA SER A 6 -18.45 18.12 -14.94
C SER A 6 -17.72 18.51 -13.65
N LEU A 7 -18.48 18.90 -12.63
CA LEU A 7 -18.08 18.89 -11.21
C LEU A 7 -18.53 17.57 -10.58
N PRO A 8 -18.03 17.25 -9.37
CA PRO A 8 -16.67 16.86 -9.01
C PRO A 8 -16.51 15.33 -9.10
N VAL A 9 -15.32 14.78 -8.85
CA VAL A 9 -15.15 13.33 -8.66
C VAL A 9 -16.02 12.91 -7.47
N ASP A 10 -17.13 12.21 -7.73
CA ASP A 10 -18.14 11.89 -6.73
C ASP A 10 -17.52 11.03 -5.61
N ALA A 11 -17.84 11.34 -4.35
CA ALA A 11 -17.24 10.66 -3.19
C ALA A 11 -17.42 9.12 -3.21
N GLU A 12 -18.42 8.61 -3.93
CA GLU A 12 -18.61 7.18 -4.17
C GLU A 12 -17.47 6.54 -4.98
N ASP A 13 -16.88 7.27 -5.94
CA ASP A 13 -15.73 6.78 -6.71
C ASP A 13 -14.48 6.65 -5.84
N VAL A 14 -14.32 7.55 -4.87
CA VAL A 14 -13.21 7.52 -3.91
C VAL A 14 -13.35 6.30 -3.00
N GLU A 15 -14.51 6.10 -2.39
CA GLU A 15 -14.79 4.97 -1.51
C GLU A 15 -14.66 3.62 -2.26
N ASN A 16 -15.19 3.51 -3.48
CA ASN A 16 -15.04 2.31 -4.30
C ASN A 16 -13.56 2.03 -4.64
N THR A 17 -12.76 3.06 -4.90
CA THR A 17 -11.31 2.91 -5.11
C THR A 17 -10.62 2.32 -3.87
N TRP A 18 -11.01 2.74 -2.67
CA TRP A 18 -10.46 2.19 -1.43
C TRP A 18 -10.90 0.75 -1.17
N ARG A 19 -12.16 0.41 -1.45
CA ARG A 19 -12.65 -0.97 -1.40
C ARG A 19 -11.89 -1.88 -2.37
N GLU A 20 -11.60 -1.39 -3.57
CA GLU A 20 -10.80 -2.10 -4.56
C GLU A 20 -9.38 -2.40 -4.05
N LYS A 21 -8.74 -1.40 -3.44
CA LYS A 21 -7.42 -1.55 -2.84
C LYS A 21 -7.46 -2.58 -1.71
N ALA A 22 -8.43 -2.48 -0.80
CA ALA A 22 -8.58 -3.38 0.35
C ALA A 22 -8.80 -4.85 -0.08
N ARG A 23 -9.70 -5.11 -1.05
CA ARG A 23 -9.91 -6.47 -1.54
C ARG A 23 -8.69 -7.03 -2.29
N THR A 24 -8.00 -6.19 -3.06
CA THR A 24 -6.81 -6.58 -3.82
C THR A 24 -5.69 -6.98 -2.88
N LEU A 25 -5.48 -6.19 -1.82
CA LEU A 25 -4.52 -6.46 -0.76
C LEU A 25 -4.70 -7.87 -0.17
N LEU A 26 -5.91 -8.20 0.30
CA LEU A 26 -6.18 -9.53 0.89
C LEU A 26 -6.05 -10.67 -0.13
N ARG A 27 -6.50 -10.46 -1.37
CA ARG A 27 -6.38 -11.48 -2.45
C ARG A 27 -4.93 -11.75 -2.83
N VAL A 28 -4.07 -10.74 -2.83
CA VAL A 28 -2.64 -10.90 -3.12
C VAL A 28 -1.99 -11.74 -2.04
N GLU A 29 -2.22 -11.45 -0.76
CA GLU A 29 -1.67 -12.26 0.33
C GLU A 29 -2.20 -13.69 0.34
N GLN A 30 -3.51 -13.87 0.09
CA GLN A 30 -4.08 -15.21 -0.07
C GLN A 30 -3.36 -16.01 -1.15
N ARG A 31 -3.13 -15.40 -2.32
CA ARG A 31 -2.42 -16.07 -3.43
C ARG A 31 -0.97 -16.34 -3.09
N ARG A 32 -0.28 -15.44 -2.37
CA ARG A 32 1.10 -15.64 -1.89
C ARG A 32 1.21 -16.87 -0.99
N GLN A 33 0.19 -17.12 -0.17
CA GLN A 33 0.14 -18.29 0.72
C GLN A 33 -0.42 -19.56 0.06
N ASN A 34 -0.86 -19.49 -1.20
CA ASN A 34 -1.48 -20.60 -1.94
C ASN A 34 -2.68 -21.26 -1.21
N LEU A 35 -3.48 -20.47 -0.48
CA LEU A 35 -4.63 -20.97 0.28
C LEU A 35 -5.95 -20.72 -0.43
N THR A 36 -6.84 -21.71 -0.40
CA THR A 36 -8.23 -21.52 -0.85
C THR A 36 -9.06 -20.82 0.22
N TYR A 37 -10.22 -20.28 -0.16
CA TYR A 37 -11.15 -19.72 0.82
C TYR A 37 -11.66 -20.78 1.82
N ALA A 38 -11.74 -22.04 1.40
CA ALA A 38 -12.13 -23.15 2.26
C ALA A 38 -11.06 -23.43 3.33
N ASP A 39 -9.79 -23.40 2.95
CA ASP A 39 -8.66 -23.56 3.88
C ASP A 39 -8.62 -22.43 4.90
N ILE A 40 -8.84 -21.19 4.45
CA ILE A 40 -8.90 -20.03 5.33
C ILE A 40 -10.06 -20.15 6.31
N ALA A 41 -11.27 -20.48 5.84
CA ALA A 41 -12.42 -20.67 6.70
C ALA A 41 -12.17 -21.76 7.75
N LYS A 42 -11.57 -22.89 7.35
CA LYS A 42 -11.19 -23.97 8.28
C LYS A 42 -10.20 -23.51 9.35
N ARG A 43 -9.18 -22.74 8.95
CA ARG A 43 -8.20 -22.19 9.90
C ARG A 43 -8.80 -21.11 10.81
N MET A 44 -9.73 -20.30 10.31
CA MET A 44 -10.50 -19.35 11.13
C MET A 44 -11.34 -20.09 12.17
N GLN A 45 -12.00 -21.19 11.80
CA GLN A 45 -12.73 -22.02 12.75
C GLN A 45 -11.81 -22.63 13.82
N ALA A 46 -10.58 -23.01 13.45
CA ALA A 46 -9.60 -23.55 14.41
C ALA A 46 -9.20 -22.54 15.49
N ILE A 47 -9.30 -21.23 15.22
CA ILE A 47 -9.07 -20.16 16.22
C ILE A 47 -10.37 -19.68 16.89
N GLY A 48 -11.48 -20.40 16.71
CA GLY A 48 -12.78 -20.06 17.31
C GLY A 48 -13.59 -19.01 16.54
N VAL A 49 -13.21 -18.70 15.29
CA VAL A 49 -13.90 -17.74 14.45
C VAL A 49 -14.83 -18.46 13.48
N SER A 50 -16.14 -18.32 13.67
CA SER A 50 -17.19 -19.02 12.91
C SER A 50 -17.41 -18.45 11.50
N GLU A 51 -16.38 -18.46 10.68
CA GLU A 51 -16.45 -18.05 9.28
C GLU A 51 -16.65 -19.26 8.37
N THR A 52 -17.45 -19.09 7.31
CA THR A 52 -17.62 -20.08 6.24
C THR A 52 -16.91 -19.60 4.98
N GLU A 53 -16.60 -20.51 4.05
CA GLU A 53 -15.98 -20.15 2.77
C GLU A 53 -16.76 -19.03 2.06
N VAL A 54 -18.09 -19.14 2.05
CA VAL A 54 -19.00 -18.18 1.43
C VAL A 54 -18.94 -16.82 2.15
N SER A 55 -18.90 -16.82 3.49
CA SER A 55 -18.77 -15.58 4.27
C SER A 55 -17.45 -14.86 3.99
N VAL A 56 -16.33 -15.59 4.02
CA VAL A 56 -14.99 -15.06 3.71
C VAL A 56 -14.96 -14.46 2.31
N ARG A 57 -15.46 -15.21 1.31
CA ARG A 57 -15.53 -14.76 -0.08
C ARG A 57 -16.37 -13.49 -0.22
N ASN A 58 -17.53 -13.43 0.43
CA ASN A 58 -18.42 -12.28 0.36
C ASN A 58 -17.81 -11.02 1.01
N LYS A 59 -17.14 -11.17 2.16
CA LYS A 59 -16.45 -10.07 2.84
C LYS A 59 -15.33 -9.48 1.98
N ILE A 60 -14.51 -10.35 1.38
CA ILE A 60 -13.45 -9.91 0.48
C ILE A 60 -14.02 -9.29 -0.80
N SER A 61 -15.08 -9.87 -1.37
CA SER A 61 -15.70 -9.34 -2.60
C SER A 61 -16.27 -7.93 -2.42
N ARG A 62 -16.93 -7.67 -1.28
CA ARG A 62 -17.51 -6.37 -0.93
C ARG A 62 -16.45 -5.29 -0.68
N GLY A 63 -15.25 -5.68 -0.25
CA GLY A 63 -14.17 -4.75 0.09
C GLY A 63 -14.41 -3.92 1.35
N THR A 64 -15.55 -4.11 2.02
CA THR A 64 -15.90 -3.53 3.32
C THR A 64 -15.99 -4.65 4.34
N PHE A 65 -14.96 -4.79 5.16
CA PHE A 65 -14.91 -5.77 6.24
C PHE A 65 -14.40 -5.12 7.53
N PRO A 66 -14.82 -5.61 8.70
CA PRO A 66 -14.29 -5.13 9.96
C PRO A 66 -12.77 -5.32 10.04
N ALA A 67 -12.07 -4.38 10.66
CA ALA A 67 -10.63 -4.51 10.91
C ALA A 67 -10.30 -5.78 11.73
N THR A 68 -11.22 -6.22 12.60
CA THR A 68 -11.09 -7.49 13.34
C THR A 68 -11.01 -8.71 12.42
N PHE A 69 -11.85 -8.76 11.38
CA PHE A 69 -11.78 -9.80 10.35
C PHE A 69 -10.45 -9.75 9.59
N MET A 70 -9.97 -8.55 9.27
CA MET A 70 -8.67 -8.37 8.62
C MET A 70 -7.53 -8.98 9.45
N LEU A 71 -7.49 -8.68 10.75
CA LEU A 71 -6.48 -9.20 11.66
C LEU A 71 -6.57 -10.73 11.80
N GLN A 72 -7.78 -11.28 11.93
CA GLN A 72 -8.02 -12.72 11.99
C GLN A 72 -7.58 -13.42 10.70
N PHE A 73 -7.90 -12.82 9.54
CA PHE A 73 -7.51 -13.32 8.24
C PHE A 73 -5.98 -13.37 8.14
N MET A 74 -5.30 -12.26 8.46
CA MET A 74 -3.83 -12.19 8.45
C MET A 74 -3.18 -13.20 9.41
N HIS A 75 -3.72 -13.34 10.62
CA HIS A 75 -3.25 -14.32 11.60
C HIS A 75 -3.32 -15.75 11.05
N VAL A 76 -4.43 -16.10 10.40
CA VAL A 76 -4.66 -17.40 9.78
C VAL A 76 -3.77 -17.65 8.54
N LEU A 77 -3.44 -16.59 7.80
CA LEU A 77 -2.49 -16.65 6.70
C LEU A 77 -1.03 -16.72 7.18
N GLY A 78 -0.75 -16.34 8.43
CA GLY A 78 0.62 -16.24 8.96
C GLY A 78 1.43 -15.12 8.30
N VAL A 79 0.79 -13.99 7.98
CA VAL A 79 1.44 -12.84 7.34
C VAL A 79 1.52 -11.65 8.29
N ASP A 80 2.65 -10.97 8.27
CA ASP A 80 2.85 -9.73 9.01
C ASP A 80 2.18 -8.53 8.30
N LEU A 81 1.94 -7.46 9.08
CA LEU A 81 1.26 -6.24 8.63
C LEU A 81 1.84 -5.73 7.30
N ILE A 82 1.05 -5.82 6.23
CA ILE A 82 1.47 -5.47 4.88
C ILE A 82 1.90 -4.00 4.86
N PRO A 83 3.06 -3.65 4.28
CA PRO A 83 3.47 -2.27 4.12
C PRO A 83 2.57 -1.62 3.06
N PHE A 84 1.41 -1.10 3.48
CA PHE A 84 0.67 -0.13 2.70
C PHE A 84 1.56 1.10 2.59
N LYS A 85 2.22 1.28 1.44
CA LYS A 85 3.00 2.48 1.15
C LYS A 85 2.02 3.56 0.69
N PRO A 86 1.65 4.53 1.55
CA PRO A 86 0.87 5.66 1.07
C PRO A 86 1.70 6.37 0.00
N GLN A 87 1.16 6.43 -1.21
CA GLN A 87 1.70 7.34 -2.20
C GLN A 87 1.27 8.73 -1.75
N LEU A 88 2.18 9.44 -1.07
CA LEU A 88 2.02 10.86 -0.76
C LEU A 88 2.19 11.62 -2.07
N THR A 89 1.13 11.66 -2.87
CA THR A 89 1.08 12.51 -4.06
C THR A 89 0.67 13.91 -3.60
N GLY A 90 1.64 14.67 -3.13
CA GLY A 90 1.48 16.07 -2.78
C GLY A 90 2.78 16.81 -3.04
N GLU A 91 2.68 18.04 -3.53
CA GLU A 91 3.83 18.95 -3.58
C GLU A 91 4.24 19.26 -2.14
N PHE A 92 5.23 18.54 -1.62
CA PHE A 92 5.82 18.88 -0.34
C PHE A 92 6.67 20.15 -0.54
N THR A 93 6.08 21.30 -0.24
CA THR A 93 6.85 22.54 -0.14
C THR A 93 7.68 22.43 1.14
N LEU A 94 8.96 22.09 0.98
CA LEU A 94 9.93 22.15 2.07
C LEU A 94 9.94 23.58 2.64
N PRO A 95 9.67 23.79 3.93
CA PRO A 95 9.91 25.08 4.58
C PRO A 95 11.36 25.52 4.30
N SER A 96 11.56 26.78 3.92
CA SER A 96 12.88 27.34 3.60
C SER A 96 13.88 27.20 4.76
N GLU A 97 13.38 27.08 6.00
CA GLU A 97 14.13 26.83 7.23
C GLU A 97 14.84 25.46 7.24
N LEU A 98 14.31 24.46 6.52
CA LEU A 98 14.92 23.13 6.38
C LEU A 98 15.93 23.05 5.23
N LEU A 99 15.87 23.96 4.25
CA LEU A 99 16.91 24.09 3.22
C LEU A 99 18.22 24.64 3.80
N GLY A 100 18.14 25.51 4.81
CA GLY A 100 19.31 26.18 5.41
C GLY A 100 20.20 25.30 6.31
N LYS A 101 19.74 24.09 6.69
CA LYS A 101 20.43 23.19 7.63
C LYS A 101 20.92 21.88 7.01
N MET A 102 20.90 21.74 5.68
CA MET A 102 21.65 20.65 5.05
C MET A 102 23.16 20.95 5.23
N PRO A 103 24.01 19.96 5.57
CA PRO A 103 25.45 20.16 5.47
C PRO A 103 25.71 20.52 4.01
N GLN A 104 26.05 21.79 3.75
CA GLN A 104 26.50 22.24 2.45
C GLN A 104 27.75 21.43 2.18
N VAL A 105 27.62 20.36 1.41
CA VAL A 105 28.77 19.63 0.89
C VAL A 105 29.46 20.65 0.00
N VAL A 106 30.48 21.31 0.57
CA VAL A 106 31.42 22.09 -0.20
C VAL A 106 31.97 21.12 -1.23
N MET A 107 31.64 21.35 -2.50
CA MET A 107 32.14 20.56 -3.60
C MET A 107 33.65 20.79 -3.65
N THR A 108 34.40 20.01 -2.87
CA THR A 108 35.84 20.03 -2.93
C THR A 108 36.25 19.51 -4.31
N PRO A 109 37.35 20.02 -4.89
CA PRO A 109 37.83 19.58 -6.20
C PRO A 109 38.02 18.05 -6.30
N GLU A 110 38.28 17.38 -5.18
CA GLU A 110 38.40 15.93 -5.09
C GLU A 110 37.07 15.20 -5.33
N LEU A 111 35.96 15.70 -4.78
CA LEU A 111 34.62 15.13 -4.99
C LEU A 111 34.14 15.33 -6.43
N MET A 112 34.53 16.44 -7.07
CA MET A 112 34.28 16.68 -8.49
C MET A 112 35.11 15.73 -9.38
N ALA A 113 36.37 15.46 -9.04
CA ALA A 113 37.22 14.53 -9.77
C ALA A 113 36.72 13.07 -9.68
N ALA A 114 36.16 12.68 -8.52
CA ALA A 114 35.60 11.35 -8.30
C ALA A 114 34.26 11.12 -9.04
N LEU A 115 33.43 12.16 -9.17
CA LEU A 115 32.12 12.07 -9.83
C LEU A 115 32.21 12.10 -11.36
N VAL A 116 33.21 12.80 -11.92
CA VAL A 116 33.37 12.98 -13.38
C VAL A 116 34.12 11.81 -14.05
N GLY A 117 34.70 10.88 -13.28
CA GLY A 117 35.26 9.65 -13.83
C GLY A 117 36.29 9.92 -14.95
N LEU A 118 37.32 10.72 -14.68
CA LEU A 118 38.48 10.79 -15.56
C LEU A 118 39.48 9.69 -15.22
N PRO A 119 40.05 9.00 -16.22
CA PRO A 119 41.02 7.94 -15.98
C PRO A 119 42.28 8.51 -15.34
N LYS A 120 42.80 7.81 -14.32
CA LYS A 120 44.15 8.01 -13.79
C LYS A 120 45.12 8.03 -14.98
N LYS A 121 45.81 9.15 -15.13
CA LYS A 121 46.92 9.31 -16.06
C LYS A 121 48.15 8.65 -15.44
N GLU A 122 48.53 7.47 -15.94
CA GLU A 122 49.94 7.04 -15.95
C GLU A 122 50.57 7.48 -17.27
#